data_AF-A0A931J6X5-F1
#
_entry.id   AF-A0A931J6X5-F1
#
_cell.length_a   1.000
_cell.length_b   1.000
_cell.length_c   1.000
_cell.angle_alpha   90.00
_cell.angle_beta   90.00
_cell.angle_gamma   90.00
#
_symmetry.space_group_name_H-M   'P 1'
#
loop_
_entity.id
_entity.type
_entity.pdbx_description
1 polymer ?
#
loop_
_entity_poly.entity_id
_entity_poly.type
_entity_poly.pdbx_seq_one_letter_code
_entity_poly.pdbx_strand_id
1 'polypeptide(L)'
;MIFMDHSVRLKPFLCTLLVACLVGCGEKQAASPQAITRAQAIALAERYVRENGYTDQPAVRERLDPESLDWNLPREQALQLRANTLKGKAIGAQAGGRNSEPGWGVAFDYAGDKSDPSICRVVTMDPYGQGLVMQHMDGRRSYWVDGPAPPNKPLRALEPEASAAASQPS
;
A
#
# COMPACT_ATOMS: atom_id res chain seq x y z
N MET A 1 -39.61 -1.55 56.83
CA MET A 1 -38.82 -2.13 57.93
C MET A 1 -37.52 -2.62 57.31
N ILE A 2 -36.48 -1.80 57.24
CA ILE A 2 -35.44 -1.56 58.28
C ILE A 2 -34.78 -2.89 58.71
N PHE A 3 -33.56 -3.19 58.26
CA PHE A 3 -32.35 -3.01 59.08
C PHE A 3 -31.07 -3.24 58.24
N MET A 4 -30.15 -2.30 58.41
CA MET A 4 -28.75 -2.29 57.95
C MET A 4 -27.96 -3.44 58.58
N ASP A 5 -26.90 -3.90 57.93
CA ASP A 5 -25.65 -4.13 58.66
C ASP A 5 -24.43 -3.76 57.82
N HIS A 6 -23.63 -2.87 58.41
CA HIS A 6 -22.33 -2.39 57.97
C HIS A 6 -21.26 -3.33 58.50
N SER A 7 -20.31 -3.73 57.67
CA SER A 7 -19.00 -4.15 58.19
C SER A 7 -17.88 -3.62 57.31
N VAL A 8 -17.47 -2.40 57.65
CA VAL A 8 -16.22 -1.76 57.28
C VAL A 8 -15.09 -2.47 58.03
N ARG A 9 -14.08 -2.98 57.31
CA ARG A 9 -12.77 -3.31 57.91
C ARG A 9 -11.67 -2.51 57.22
N LEU A 10 -11.51 -1.31 57.76
CA LEU A 10 -10.36 -0.42 57.64
C LEU A 10 -9.29 -0.91 58.62
N LYS A 11 -8.10 -1.34 58.17
CA LYS A 11 -6.87 -1.27 58.99
C LYS A 11 -5.60 -1.13 58.13
N PRO A 12 -4.57 -0.48 58.69
CA PRO A 12 -3.70 0.46 57.97
C PRO A 12 -2.22 0.02 58.04
N PHE A 13 -1.35 0.96 57.64
CA PHE A 13 0.10 0.99 57.83
C PHE A 13 0.92 0.11 56.87
N LEU A 14 2.10 0.50 56.37
CA LEU A 14 2.90 1.72 56.35
C LEU A 14 4.24 1.26 55.75
N CYS A 15 4.84 2.03 54.84
CA CYS A 15 6.25 1.99 54.42
C CYS A 15 6.79 0.64 53.89
N THR A 16 7.47 0.57 52.74
CA THR A 16 8.82 1.14 52.60
C THR A 16 9.29 0.89 51.14
N LEU A 17 10.10 1.82 50.63
CA LEU A 17 11.20 1.60 49.68
C LEU A 17 10.94 1.68 48.14
N LEU A 18 11.07 2.90 47.62
CA LEU A 18 12.12 3.32 46.67
C LEU A 18 12.57 2.29 45.62
N VAL A 19 12.08 2.41 44.38
CA VAL A 19 12.91 2.42 43.16
C VAL A 19 12.19 3.28 42.11
N ALA A 20 12.61 4.54 41.98
CA ALA A 20 12.33 5.31 40.78
C ALA A 20 13.15 4.69 39.65
N CYS A 21 12.63 3.65 39.01
CA CYS A 21 13.18 3.18 37.75
C CYS A 21 12.97 4.32 36.75
N LEU A 22 14.04 5.07 36.51
CA LEU A 22 14.32 5.76 35.26
C LEU A 22 14.38 4.68 34.17
N VAL A 23 13.23 4.09 33.85
CA VAL A 23 13.02 3.42 32.58
C VAL A 23 13.07 4.56 31.59
N GLY A 24 14.26 4.76 31.03
CA GLY A 24 14.39 5.49 29.79
C GLY A 24 13.42 4.85 28.82
N CYS A 25 12.26 5.47 28.66
CA CYS A 25 11.47 5.34 27.45
C CYS A 25 12.37 5.84 26.34
N GLY A 26 13.24 4.95 25.85
CA GLY A 26 13.77 5.06 24.51
C GLY A 26 12.55 5.02 23.63
N GLU A 27 11.99 6.19 23.34
CA GLU A 27 11.13 6.38 22.20
C GLU A 27 11.94 5.83 21.03
N LYS A 28 11.62 4.60 20.62
CA LYS A 28 11.98 4.11 19.30
C LYS A 28 11.29 5.08 18.39
N GLN A 29 12.00 6.13 18.01
CA GLN A 29 11.57 7.12 17.06
C GLN A 29 11.27 6.32 15.81
N ALA A 30 9.98 6.02 15.62
CA ALA A 30 9.51 5.24 14.50
C ALA A 30 9.95 6.03 13.28
N ALA A 31 10.94 5.49 12.56
CA ALA A 31 11.43 6.12 11.35
C ALA A 31 10.21 6.44 10.50
N SER A 32 10.04 7.71 10.15
CA SER A 32 8.94 8.14 9.30
C SER A 32 8.94 7.27 8.05
N PRO A 33 7.77 6.75 7.61
CA PRO A 33 7.72 5.84 6.48
C PRO A 33 8.39 6.50 5.28
N GLN A 34 9.46 5.88 4.79
CA GLN A 34 10.24 6.40 3.68
C GLN A 34 9.54 6.02 2.37
N ALA A 35 9.37 6.98 1.47
CA ALA A 35 8.83 6.69 0.15
C ALA A 35 9.73 5.71 -0.60
N ILE A 36 9.10 4.82 -1.36
CA ILE A 36 9.79 3.74 -2.07
C ILE A 36 10.35 4.22 -3.41
N THR A 37 11.41 3.54 -3.85
CA THR A 37 12.00 3.70 -5.18
C THR A 37 11.18 3.00 -6.25
N ARG A 38 11.42 3.36 -7.52
CA ARG A 38 10.82 2.68 -8.68
C ARG A 38 11.07 1.16 -8.67
N ALA A 39 12.29 0.73 -8.34
CA ALA A 39 12.64 -0.68 -8.31
C ALA A 39 11.87 -1.43 -7.22
N GLN A 40 11.69 -0.81 -6.05
CA GLN A 40 10.86 -1.36 -4.98
C GLN A 40 9.39 -1.43 -5.41
N ALA A 41 8.85 -0.40 -6.08
CA ALA A 41 7.47 -0.41 -6.58
C ALA A 41 7.24 -1.56 -7.58
N ILE A 42 8.16 -1.76 -8.52
CA ILE A 42 8.13 -2.88 -9.47
C ILE A 42 8.14 -4.21 -8.72
N ALA A 43 9.07 -4.40 -7.78
CA ALA A 43 9.17 -5.65 -7.03
C ALA A 43 7.90 -5.96 -6.21
N LEU A 44 7.30 -4.93 -5.60
CA LEU A 44 6.04 -5.07 -4.86
C LEU A 44 4.88 -5.43 -5.79
N ALA A 45 4.78 -4.79 -6.95
CA ALA A 45 3.73 -5.06 -7.93
C ALA A 45 3.87 -6.46 -8.56
N GLU A 46 5.08 -6.87 -8.96
CA GLU A 46 5.33 -8.22 -9.49
C GLU A 46 4.94 -9.29 -8.48
N ARG A 47 5.29 -9.07 -7.20
CA ARG A 47 4.87 -9.95 -6.11
C ARG A 47 3.35 -9.98 -5.99
N TYR A 48 2.70 -8.81 -5.97
CA TYR A 48 1.24 -8.72 -5.88
C TYR A 48 0.53 -9.48 -7.00
N VAL A 49 0.93 -9.28 -8.27
CA VAL A 49 0.33 -9.92 -9.44
C VAL A 49 0.41 -11.45 -9.34
N ARG A 50 1.58 -11.96 -8.93
CA ARG A 50 1.79 -13.39 -8.69
C ARG A 50 0.93 -13.92 -7.54
N GLU A 51 0.97 -13.26 -6.38
CA GLU A 51 0.29 -13.73 -5.18
C GLU A 51 -1.24 -13.67 -5.30
N ASN A 52 -1.77 -12.77 -6.13
CA ASN A 52 -3.19 -12.59 -6.39
C ASN A 52 -3.73 -13.44 -7.56
N GLY A 53 -2.88 -14.30 -8.15
CA GLY A 53 -3.26 -15.35 -9.09
C GLY A 53 -3.35 -14.94 -10.55
N TYR A 54 -2.76 -13.81 -10.96
CA TYR A 54 -2.83 -13.36 -12.36
C TYR A 54 -1.83 -14.08 -13.29
N THR A 55 -0.80 -14.70 -12.71
CA THR A 55 0.28 -15.36 -13.45
C THR A 55 0.01 -16.85 -13.67
N ASP A 56 0.94 -17.51 -14.34
CA ASP A 56 1.02 -18.97 -14.46
C ASP A 56 1.41 -19.68 -13.14
N GLN A 57 2.02 -18.95 -12.21
CA GLN A 57 2.37 -19.47 -10.89
C GLN A 57 1.16 -19.55 -9.94
N PRO A 58 1.11 -20.54 -9.04
CA PRO A 58 0.04 -20.66 -8.06
C PRO A 58 -0.09 -19.44 -7.15
N ALA A 59 -1.32 -18.97 -6.95
CA ALA A 59 -1.63 -17.94 -5.96
C ALA A 59 -1.38 -18.46 -4.54
N VAL A 60 -0.68 -17.67 -3.72
CA VAL A 60 -0.35 -18.03 -2.32
C VAL A 60 -1.26 -17.35 -1.31
N ARG A 61 -2.02 -16.33 -1.71
CA ARG A 61 -2.95 -15.63 -0.81
C ARG A 61 -4.22 -16.43 -0.58
N GLU A 62 -4.59 -16.56 0.69
CA GLU A 62 -5.86 -17.16 1.10
C GLU A 62 -7.01 -16.25 0.70
N ARG A 63 -6.92 -14.96 1.03
CA ARG A 63 -7.87 -13.93 0.58
C ARG A 63 -7.26 -13.13 -0.57
N LEU A 64 -7.91 -13.21 -1.72
CA LEU A 64 -7.53 -12.40 -2.88
C LEU A 64 -8.01 -10.96 -2.69
N ASP A 65 -7.20 -10.01 -3.15
CA ASP A 65 -7.62 -8.63 -3.23
C ASP A 65 -8.63 -8.51 -4.36
N PRO A 66 -9.85 -7.98 -4.10
CA PRO A 66 -10.93 -7.92 -5.08
C PRO A 66 -10.61 -6.88 -6.16
N GLU A 67 -10.93 -7.19 -7.41
CA GLU A 67 -11.15 -6.14 -8.41
C GLU A 67 -12.54 -5.54 -8.23
N SER A 68 -12.76 -4.32 -8.74
CA SER A 68 -14.02 -3.57 -8.60
C SER A 68 -15.26 -4.29 -9.17
N LEU A 69 -15.07 -5.37 -9.94
CA LEU A 69 -16.13 -6.20 -10.51
C LEU A 69 -16.23 -7.60 -9.91
N ASP A 70 -15.38 -7.99 -8.96
CA ASP A 70 -15.32 -9.34 -8.39
C ASP A 70 -16.39 -9.60 -7.32
N TRP A 71 -17.55 -8.95 -7.40
CA TRP A 71 -18.57 -8.97 -6.36
C TRP A 71 -18.98 -10.42 -6.02
N ASN A 72 -18.57 -10.86 -4.84
CA ASN A 72 -18.91 -12.15 -4.22
C ASN A 72 -18.47 -13.41 -4.99
N LEU A 73 -17.45 -13.34 -5.84
CA LEU A 73 -16.91 -14.55 -6.45
C LEU A 73 -16.20 -15.43 -5.40
N PRO A 74 -16.52 -16.74 -5.35
CA PRO A 74 -15.69 -17.70 -4.62
C PRO A 74 -14.25 -17.63 -5.09
N ARG A 75 -13.31 -17.84 -4.17
CA ARG A 75 -11.86 -17.74 -4.43
C ARG A 75 -11.44 -18.55 -5.65
N GLU A 76 -11.94 -19.76 -5.78
CA GLU A 76 -11.61 -20.68 -6.87
C GLU A 76 -12.06 -20.12 -8.23
N GLN A 77 -13.23 -19.49 -8.29
CA GLN A 77 -13.74 -18.84 -9.51
C GLN A 77 -12.91 -17.60 -9.84
N ALA A 78 -12.56 -16.79 -8.84
CA ALA A 78 -11.67 -15.65 -9.04
C ALA A 78 -10.29 -16.09 -9.57
N LEU A 79 -9.72 -17.17 -9.03
CA LEU A 79 -8.46 -17.73 -9.55
C LEU A 79 -8.60 -18.23 -10.99
N GLN A 80 -9.71 -18.89 -11.34
CA GLN A 80 -9.93 -19.34 -12.71
C GLN A 80 -10.00 -18.18 -13.71
N LEU A 81 -10.60 -17.05 -13.32
CA LEU A 81 -10.71 -15.86 -14.17
C LEU A 81 -9.37 -15.13 -14.31
N ARG A 82 -8.51 -15.19 -13.28
CA ARG A 82 -7.23 -14.47 -13.25
C ARG A 82 -6.07 -15.28 -13.78
N ALA A 83 -6.12 -16.61 -13.66
CA ALA A 83 -5.00 -17.48 -13.99
C ALA A 83 -4.47 -17.21 -15.39
N ASN A 84 -3.15 -16.97 -15.47
CA ASN A 84 -2.45 -16.74 -16.74
C ASN A 84 -3.05 -15.60 -17.59
N THR A 85 -3.58 -14.56 -16.96
CA THR A 85 -4.06 -13.36 -17.67
C THR A 85 -2.96 -12.32 -17.85
N LEU A 86 -1.96 -12.26 -16.95
CA LEU A 86 -0.86 -11.30 -17.00
C LEU A 86 0.51 -11.99 -17.00
N LYS A 87 1.48 -11.38 -17.68
CA LYS A 87 2.88 -11.77 -17.52
C LYS A 87 3.37 -11.39 -16.11
N GLY A 88 4.20 -12.23 -15.50
CA GLY A 88 4.73 -11.98 -14.16
C GLY A 88 5.79 -10.87 -14.05
N LYS A 89 6.15 -10.22 -15.17
CA LYS A 89 7.17 -9.17 -15.23
C LYS A 89 6.57 -7.84 -15.67
N ALA A 90 6.92 -6.79 -14.94
CA ALA A 90 6.48 -5.44 -15.26
C ALA A 90 7.19 -4.93 -16.52
N ILE A 91 6.45 -4.21 -17.37
CA ILE A 91 7.01 -3.55 -18.56
C ILE A 91 7.50 -2.14 -18.28
N GLY A 92 7.00 -1.53 -17.21
CA GLY A 92 7.28 -0.15 -16.86
C GLY A 92 6.62 0.27 -15.56
N ALA A 93 7.10 1.37 -15.00
CA ALA A 93 6.54 2.00 -13.82
C ALA A 93 6.71 3.52 -13.90
N GLN A 94 5.66 4.24 -13.52
CA GLN A 94 5.61 5.70 -13.48
C GLN A 94 5.18 6.20 -12.10
N ALA A 95 5.72 7.36 -11.73
CA ALA A 95 5.30 8.10 -10.55
C ALA A 95 4.12 9.00 -10.91
N GLY A 96 3.18 9.15 -9.97
CA GLY A 96 1.95 9.92 -10.16
C GLY A 96 0.74 9.01 -10.40
N GLY A 97 -0.29 9.19 -9.59
CA GLY A 97 -1.58 8.54 -9.72
C GLY A 97 -2.51 9.28 -10.67
N ARG A 98 -3.69 8.68 -10.92
CA ARG A 98 -4.80 9.36 -11.56
C ARG A 98 -5.11 10.64 -10.75
N ASN A 99 -5.23 11.78 -11.41
CA ASN A 99 -5.47 13.10 -10.78
C ASN A 99 -4.31 13.68 -9.95
N SER A 100 -3.06 13.35 -10.29
CA SER A 100 -1.87 13.93 -9.64
C SER A 100 -1.67 13.55 -8.16
N GLU A 101 -2.36 12.50 -7.69
CA GLU A 101 -2.08 11.96 -6.36
C GLU A 101 -0.68 11.35 -6.32
N PRO A 102 0.10 11.55 -5.24
CA PRO A 102 1.39 10.90 -5.07
C PRO A 102 1.21 9.37 -5.08
N GLY A 103 2.03 8.67 -5.87
CA GLY A 103 1.99 7.21 -5.90
C GLY A 103 2.75 6.61 -7.06
N TRP A 104 2.60 5.30 -7.23
CA TRP A 104 3.21 4.53 -8.30
C TRP A 104 2.14 3.79 -9.09
N GLY A 105 2.24 3.86 -10.41
CA GLY A 105 1.62 2.91 -11.32
C GLY A 105 2.67 1.96 -11.89
N VAL A 106 2.35 0.67 -11.98
CA VAL A 106 3.23 -0.36 -12.54
C VAL A 106 2.43 -1.18 -13.55
N ALA A 107 2.93 -1.25 -14.79
CA ALA A 107 2.23 -1.88 -15.89
C ALA A 107 2.73 -3.29 -16.20
N PHE A 108 1.82 -4.14 -16.64
CA PHE A 108 2.04 -5.53 -17.02
C PHE A 108 1.39 -5.81 -18.37
N ASP A 109 2.11 -6.52 -19.23
CA ASP A 109 1.51 -7.08 -20.45
C ASP A 109 0.52 -8.19 -20.08
N TYR A 110 -0.56 -8.31 -20.86
CA TYR A 110 -1.39 -9.49 -20.87
C TYR A 110 -0.60 -10.72 -21.32
N ALA A 111 -0.98 -11.89 -20.81
CA ALA A 111 -0.50 -13.18 -21.25
C ALA A 111 -1.42 -13.76 -22.35
N GLY A 112 -0.84 -14.57 -23.24
CA GLY A 112 -1.54 -15.23 -24.34
C GLY A 112 -1.44 -14.50 -25.69
N ASP A 113 -1.54 -15.28 -26.77
CA ASP A 113 -1.25 -14.81 -28.15
C ASP A 113 -2.33 -13.89 -28.74
N LYS A 114 -3.51 -13.83 -28.09
CA LYS A 114 -4.66 -13.03 -28.57
C LYS A 114 -4.82 -11.69 -27.86
N SER A 115 -3.91 -11.33 -26.95
CA SER A 115 -3.99 -10.03 -26.26
C SER A 115 -3.62 -8.89 -27.21
N ASP A 116 -4.35 -7.78 -27.15
CA ASP A 116 -3.97 -6.56 -27.85
C ASP A 116 -2.63 -6.02 -27.29
N PRO A 117 -1.56 -5.96 -28.12
CA PRO A 117 -0.24 -5.55 -27.65
C PRO A 117 -0.15 -4.03 -27.40
N SER A 118 -1.19 -3.25 -27.68
CA SER A 118 -1.22 -1.81 -27.46
C SER A 118 -1.70 -1.42 -26.06
N ILE A 119 -2.28 -2.37 -25.31
CA ILE A 119 -2.82 -2.16 -23.96
C ILE A 119 -2.05 -2.97 -22.91
N CYS A 120 -2.24 -2.60 -21.65
CA CYS A 120 -1.61 -3.24 -20.49
C CYS A 120 -2.51 -3.11 -19.26
N ARG A 121 -2.27 -3.97 -18.26
CA ARG A 121 -2.92 -3.87 -16.95
C ARG A 121 -2.02 -3.13 -15.98
N VAL A 122 -2.61 -2.35 -15.07
CA VAL A 122 -1.85 -1.47 -14.17
C VAL A 122 -2.16 -1.79 -12.71
N VAL A 123 -1.12 -1.99 -11.92
CA VAL A 123 -1.20 -2.00 -10.46
C VAL A 123 -0.83 -0.62 -9.95
N THR A 124 -1.63 -0.05 -9.06
CA THR A 124 -1.34 1.23 -8.40
C THR A 124 -1.05 1.02 -6.92
N MET A 125 -0.22 1.87 -6.35
CA MET A 125 0.08 1.92 -4.92
C MET A 125 0.45 3.35 -4.50
N ASP A 126 0.40 3.62 -3.20
CA ASP A 126 0.82 4.90 -2.63
C ASP A 126 2.37 5.10 -2.73
N PRO A 127 2.90 6.27 -2.33
CA PRO A 127 4.35 6.53 -2.37
C PRO A 127 5.19 5.63 -1.48
N TYR A 128 4.57 4.93 -0.53
CA TYR A 128 5.21 4.06 0.46
C TYR A 128 5.07 2.57 0.11
N GLY A 129 4.43 2.25 -1.03
CA GLY A 129 4.21 0.88 -1.48
C GLY A 129 3.04 0.17 -0.79
N GLN A 130 2.11 0.91 -0.21
CA GLN A 130 0.90 0.38 0.42
C GLN A 130 -0.32 0.57 -0.49
N GLY A 131 -1.43 -0.09 -0.14
CA GLY A 131 -2.69 0.04 -0.88
C GLY A 131 -2.59 -0.44 -2.33
N LEU A 132 -1.93 -1.58 -2.57
CA LEU A 132 -1.81 -2.15 -3.91
C LEU A 132 -3.19 -2.54 -4.44
N VAL A 133 -3.55 -2.02 -5.61
CA VAL A 133 -4.82 -2.29 -6.27
C VAL A 133 -4.59 -2.55 -7.75
N MET A 134 -5.17 -3.63 -8.26
CA MET A 134 -5.29 -3.86 -9.71
C MET A 134 -6.34 -2.91 -10.29
N GLN A 135 -5.95 -2.08 -11.25
CA GLN A 135 -6.87 -1.16 -11.89
C GLN A 135 -7.79 -1.89 -12.85
N HIS A 136 -9.08 -1.59 -12.78
CA HIS A 136 -10.08 -2.17 -13.67
C HIS A 136 -9.95 -1.70 -15.13
N MET A 137 -9.42 -0.48 -15.33
CA MET A 137 -9.23 0.10 -16.66
C MET A 137 -7.85 -0.25 -17.21
N ASP A 138 -7.79 -0.54 -18.50
CA ASP A 138 -6.52 -0.79 -19.18
C ASP A 138 -5.76 0.51 -19.46
N GLY A 139 -4.44 0.42 -19.39
CA GLY A 139 -3.53 1.49 -19.75
C GLY A 139 -3.03 1.35 -21.19
N ARG A 140 -2.65 2.47 -21.82
CA ARG A 140 -1.92 2.44 -23.10
C ARG A 140 -0.47 2.02 -22.86
N ARG A 141 -0.04 0.92 -23.48
CA ARG A 141 1.29 0.32 -23.28
C ARG A 141 2.44 1.28 -23.55
N SER A 142 2.35 2.08 -24.62
CA SER A 142 3.40 3.02 -25.03
C SER A 142 3.71 4.09 -23.97
N TYR A 143 2.74 4.42 -23.11
CA TYR A 143 2.99 5.34 -22.01
C TYR A 143 3.99 4.76 -21.00
N TRP A 144 3.98 3.45 -20.76
CA TRP A 144 4.77 2.82 -19.71
C TRP A 144 6.16 2.38 -20.15
N VAL A 145 6.31 1.98 -21.41
CA VAL A 145 7.58 1.52 -21.98
C VAL A 145 8.47 2.68 -22.38
N ASP A 146 7.88 3.70 -23.03
CA ASP A 146 8.63 4.82 -23.63
C ASP A 146 8.51 6.12 -22.81
N GLY A 147 7.79 6.07 -21.69
CA GLY A 147 7.60 7.22 -20.82
C GLY A 147 8.90 7.69 -20.14
N PRO A 148 9.00 8.97 -19.78
CA PRO A 148 10.16 9.46 -19.05
C PRO A 148 10.32 8.65 -17.75
N ALA A 149 11.52 8.12 -17.54
CA ALA A 149 11.82 7.38 -16.32
C ALA A 149 11.55 8.32 -15.12
N PRO A 150 10.69 7.93 -14.16
CA PRO A 150 10.51 8.74 -12.97
C PRO A 150 11.85 8.81 -12.21
N PRO A 151 12.08 9.88 -11.44
CA PRO A 151 13.33 10.08 -10.74
C PRO A 151 13.66 8.85 -9.88
N ASN A 152 14.91 8.39 -9.91
CA ASN A 152 15.39 7.26 -9.10
C ASN A 152 15.57 7.63 -7.61
N LYS A 153 14.90 8.70 -7.17
CA LYS A 153 14.84 9.15 -5.78
C LYS A 153 13.44 8.82 -5.25
N PRO A 154 13.27 8.60 -3.93
CA PRO A 154 11.95 8.50 -3.32
C PRO A 154 11.06 9.64 -3.83
N LEU A 155 9.80 9.35 -4.16
CA LEU A 155 8.80 10.39 -4.32
C LEU A 155 8.87 11.23 -3.05
N ARG A 156 9.35 12.47 -3.14
CA ARG A 156 9.20 13.41 -2.02
C ARG A 156 7.71 13.36 -1.72
N ALA A 157 7.34 12.94 -0.51
CA ALA A 157 6.03 13.28 0.02
C ALA A 157 5.91 14.77 -0.26
N LEU A 158 4.91 15.16 -1.06
CA LEU A 158 4.69 16.56 -1.40
C LEU A 158 4.49 17.25 -0.05
N GLU A 159 5.57 17.81 0.52
CA GLU A 159 5.41 18.78 1.56
C GLU A 159 4.56 19.86 0.89
N PRO A 160 3.42 20.24 1.49
CA PRO A 160 2.63 21.31 0.93
C PRO A 160 3.60 22.47 0.76
N GLU A 161 3.83 22.90 -0.49
CA GLU A 161 4.57 24.12 -0.71
C GLU A 161 3.79 25.17 0.05
N ALA A 162 4.31 25.54 1.22
CA ALA A 162 3.74 26.56 2.04
C ALA A 162 3.62 27.75 1.12
N SER A 163 2.38 28.13 0.85
CA SER A 163 1.99 29.31 0.11
C SER A 163 2.62 30.50 0.81
N ALA A 164 3.87 30.80 0.46
CA ALA A 164 4.55 32.03 0.78
C ALA A 164 3.99 33.08 -0.21
N ALA A 165 2.69 33.35 -0.07
CA ALA A 165 2.08 34.51 -0.66
C ALA A 165 2.72 35.73 0.01
N ALA A 166 3.53 36.41 -0.79
CA ALA A 166 4.18 37.66 -0.50
C ALA A 166 3.22 38.65 0.18
N SER A 167 3.52 39.00 1.43
CA SER A 167 3.14 40.31 1.98
C SER A 167 4.11 41.33 1.41
N GLN A 168 3.68 42.07 0.38
CA GLN A 168 4.30 43.35 0.05
C GLN A 168 3.66 44.43 0.94
N PRO A 169 4.43 45.18 1.73
CA PRO A 169 3.91 46.35 2.43
C PRO A 169 3.69 47.50 1.44
N SER A 170 2.59 48.22 1.66
CA SER A 170 2.10 49.38 0.91
C SER A 170 3.03 50.58 0.94
#